data_AF-A0A382FVN4-F1
#
_entry.id   AF-A0A382FVN4-F1
#
_cell.length_a   1.000
_cell.length_b   1.000
_cell.length_c   1.000
_cell.angle_alpha   90.00
_cell.angle_beta   90.00
_cell.angle_gamma   90.00
#
_symmetry.space_group_name_H-M   'P 1'
#
loop_
_entity.id
_entity.type
_entity.pdbx_description
1 polymer ?
#
loop_
_entity_poly.entity_id
_entity_poly.type
_entity_poly.pdbx_seq_one_letter_code
_entity_poly.pdbx_strand_id
1 'polypeptide(L)'
;MATEGAVKELSPELFIRQILVSDQIQANELITKIKAGESFSSLAKTYSNSSNASSGGEMGWRNLIDLPTLFSNALKGKKKGYITPPLKGGSGFYILKLEDKKGDLVRFEDQWHVRHILMMTTKLRDEEFTQAELKEVRNRAIAGEDFSLLAKEFSEDPGSSSRGGDLNWLSLGKTAPAFEKMMIESNIGEISPIFKSSFGFHFLEVLDKRTEDLTEELIKDRAYGILFSRKYDEELENSLRTMRAEAFIEFKELD
;
A
#
# COMPACT_ATOMS: atom_id res chain seq x y z
N MET A 1 26.81 -12.52 -1.90
CA MET A 1 25.52 -13.25 -1.91
C MET A 1 24.76 -12.86 -0.65
N ALA A 2 23.47 -12.53 -0.72
CA ALA A 2 22.68 -12.36 0.49
C ALA A 2 22.72 -13.67 1.28
N THR A 3 23.01 -13.62 2.58
CA THR A 3 22.91 -14.80 3.43
C THR A 3 21.46 -15.23 3.48
N GLU A 4 21.16 -16.53 3.41
CA GLU A 4 19.78 -17.05 3.48
C GLU A 4 19.05 -16.54 4.73
N GLY A 5 19.77 -16.30 5.83
CA GLY A 5 19.24 -15.70 7.05
C GLY A 5 18.68 -14.29 6.85
N ALA A 6 19.37 -13.41 6.12
CA ALA A 6 18.89 -12.05 5.87
C ALA A 6 17.65 -12.04 4.96
N VAL A 7 17.57 -12.97 4.00
CA VAL A 7 16.38 -13.09 3.14
C VAL A 7 15.18 -13.59 3.94
N LYS A 8 15.40 -14.53 4.87
CA LYS A 8 14.35 -15.07 5.74
C LYS A 8 13.79 -14.00 6.69
N GLU A 9 14.65 -13.17 7.26
CA GLU A 9 14.27 -12.08 8.17
C GLU A 9 13.43 -11.00 7.47
N LEU A 10 13.72 -10.72 6.20
CA LEU A 10 12.95 -9.77 5.39
C LEU A 10 11.65 -10.37 4.82
N SER A 11 11.53 -11.70 4.80
CA SER A 11 10.41 -12.36 4.13
C SER A 11 9.21 -12.51 5.06
N PRO A 12 8.01 -12.11 4.63
CA PRO A 12 6.81 -12.26 5.44
C PRO A 12 6.40 -13.73 5.54
N GLU A 13 5.75 -14.06 6.64
CA GLU A 13 4.98 -15.30 6.75
C GLU A 13 3.60 -15.08 6.12
N LEU A 14 3.17 -16.04 5.32
CA LEU A 14 1.89 -16.04 4.61
C LEU A 14 0.97 -17.08 5.22
N PHE A 15 -0.30 -16.71 5.43
CA PHE A 15 -1.36 -17.66 5.72
C PHE A 15 -2.03 -18.03 4.40
N ILE A 16 -1.90 -19.30 3.99
CA ILE A 16 -2.29 -19.77 2.66
C ILE A 16 -3.35 -20.87 2.81
N ARG A 17 -4.37 -20.83 1.95
CA ARG A 17 -5.22 -21.99 1.69
C ARG A 17 -4.93 -22.58 0.32
N GLN A 18 -5.10 -23.88 0.19
CA GLN A 18 -4.98 -24.60 -1.08
C GLN A 18 -6.22 -25.43 -1.39
N ILE A 19 -6.48 -25.57 -2.69
CA ILE A 19 -7.34 -26.61 -3.26
C ILE A 19 -6.47 -27.38 -4.26
N LEU A 20 -6.44 -28.70 -4.13
CA LEU A 20 -5.79 -29.59 -5.10
C LEU A 20 -6.87 -30.40 -5.81
N VAL A 21 -6.91 -30.31 -7.13
CA VAL A 21 -7.80 -31.13 -7.97
C VAL A 21 -6.99 -31.84 -9.05
N SER A 22 -7.52 -32.94 -9.59
CA SER A 22 -6.81 -33.73 -10.60
C SER A 22 -6.86 -33.10 -12.00
N ASP A 23 -7.86 -32.25 -12.26
CA ASP A 23 -8.17 -31.73 -13.59
C ASP A 23 -8.19 -30.20 -13.66
N GLN A 24 -7.77 -29.65 -14.81
CA GLN A 24 -7.67 -28.21 -15.03
C GLN A 24 -9.03 -27.54 -15.22
N ILE A 25 -9.99 -28.23 -15.84
CA ILE A 25 -11.36 -27.73 -16.05
C ILE A 25 -12.01 -27.53 -14.68
N GLN A 26 -11.92 -28.54 -13.81
CA GLN A 26 -12.41 -28.43 -12.44
C GLN A 26 -11.73 -27.29 -11.67
N ALA A 27 -10.41 -27.10 -11.83
CA ALA A 27 -9.72 -26.00 -11.18
C ALA A 27 -10.25 -24.63 -11.64
N ASN A 28 -10.48 -24.45 -12.93
CA ASN A 28 -11.03 -23.21 -13.49
C ASN A 28 -12.48 -22.96 -13.05
N GLU A 29 -13.30 -24.01 -12.97
CA GLU A 29 -14.66 -23.93 -12.44
C GLU A 29 -14.66 -23.45 -10.98
N LEU A 30 -13.80 -24.01 -10.13
CA LEU A 30 -13.69 -23.60 -8.74
C LEU A 30 -13.24 -22.14 -8.60
N ILE A 31 -12.30 -21.68 -9.44
CA ILE A 31 -11.90 -20.25 -9.46
C ILE A 31 -13.10 -19.36 -9.82
N THR A 32 -13.92 -19.76 -10.79
CA THR A 32 -15.12 -19.01 -11.18
C THR A 32 -16.10 -18.91 -10.01
N LYS A 33 -16.33 -20.02 -9.29
CA LYS A 33 -17.17 -20.05 -8.09
C LYS A 33 -16.65 -19.15 -6.97
N ILE A 34 -15.34 -19.18 -6.72
CA ILE A 34 -14.70 -18.31 -5.71
C ILE A 34 -14.88 -16.83 -6.10
N LYS A 35 -14.70 -16.48 -7.38
CA LYS A 35 -14.92 -15.12 -7.88
C LYS A 35 -16.38 -14.68 -7.79
N ALA A 36 -17.33 -15.62 -7.86
CA ALA A 36 -18.75 -15.37 -7.66
C ALA A 36 -19.14 -15.20 -6.17
N GLY A 37 -18.19 -15.34 -5.24
CA GLY A 37 -18.40 -15.16 -3.80
C GLY A 37 -18.56 -16.46 -3.01
N GLU A 38 -18.44 -17.63 -3.65
CA GLU A 38 -18.45 -18.89 -2.90
C GLU A 38 -17.23 -19.00 -1.97
N SER A 39 -17.45 -19.57 -0.79
CA SER A 39 -16.42 -19.70 0.23
C SER A 39 -15.31 -20.67 -0.20
N PHE A 40 -14.08 -20.17 -0.29
CA PHE A 40 -12.89 -20.97 -0.60
C PHE A 40 -12.76 -22.18 0.33
N SER A 41 -12.99 -22.01 1.64
CA SER A 41 -12.85 -23.10 2.61
C SER A 41 -13.91 -24.18 2.42
N SER A 42 -15.11 -23.82 1.98
CA SER A 42 -16.18 -24.78 1.70
C SER A 42 -15.90 -25.58 0.44
N LEU A 43 -15.41 -24.91 -0.62
CA LEU A 43 -14.97 -25.57 -1.83
C LEU A 43 -13.77 -26.49 -1.57
N ALA A 44 -12.82 -26.07 -0.73
CA ALA A 44 -11.70 -26.91 -0.33
C ALA A 44 -12.14 -28.18 0.40
N LYS A 45 -13.08 -28.08 1.35
CA LYS A 45 -13.64 -29.25 2.05
C LYS A 45 -14.36 -30.23 1.12
N THR A 46 -14.96 -29.72 0.05
CA THR A 46 -15.82 -30.49 -0.84
C THR A 46 -15.03 -31.14 -1.98
N TYR A 47 -14.09 -30.40 -2.58
CA TYR A 47 -13.45 -30.79 -3.84
C TYR A 47 -11.95 -31.05 -3.75
N SER A 48 -11.28 -30.65 -2.65
CA SER A 48 -9.83 -30.79 -2.58
C SER A 48 -9.40 -32.23 -2.27
N ASN A 49 -8.45 -32.73 -3.04
CA ASN A 49 -7.76 -34.00 -2.84
C ASN A 49 -6.59 -33.90 -1.84
N SER A 50 -6.36 -32.72 -1.25
CA SER A 50 -5.28 -32.49 -0.29
C SER A 50 -5.64 -32.97 1.13
N SER A 51 -4.63 -33.36 1.92
CA SER A 51 -4.83 -33.80 3.31
C SER A 51 -5.43 -32.73 4.23
N ASN A 52 -5.30 -31.46 3.87
CA ASN A 52 -5.87 -30.33 4.59
C ASN A 52 -7.26 -29.90 4.08
N ALA A 53 -7.90 -30.68 3.20
CA ALA A 53 -9.24 -30.41 2.68
C ALA A 53 -10.26 -30.22 3.81
N SER A 54 -10.27 -31.13 4.79
CA SER A 54 -11.18 -31.08 5.95
C SER A 54 -11.03 -29.79 6.77
N SER A 55 -9.84 -29.19 6.79
CA SER A 55 -9.54 -27.90 7.43
C SER A 55 -9.73 -26.71 6.48
N GLY A 56 -10.51 -26.86 5.40
CA GLY A 56 -10.75 -25.79 4.44
C GLY A 56 -9.51 -25.37 3.68
N GLY A 57 -8.58 -26.31 3.45
CA GLY A 57 -7.37 -26.10 2.66
C GLY A 57 -6.23 -25.41 3.39
N GLU A 58 -6.31 -25.19 4.71
CA GLU A 58 -5.32 -24.41 5.46
C GLU A 58 -3.92 -25.05 5.44
N MET A 59 -2.93 -24.27 5.04
CA MET A 59 -1.51 -24.65 5.10
C MET A 59 -0.83 -24.11 6.37
N GLY A 60 -1.52 -23.26 7.14
CA GLY A 60 -0.95 -22.52 8.26
C GLY A 60 -0.06 -21.36 7.81
N TRP A 61 0.64 -20.76 8.77
CA TRP A 61 1.66 -19.75 8.50
C TRP A 61 2.91 -20.41 7.91
N ARG A 62 3.41 -19.88 6.80
CA ARG A 62 4.63 -20.35 6.12
C ARG A 62 5.41 -19.17 5.61
N ASN A 63 6.73 -19.19 5.77
CA ASN A 63 7.59 -18.21 5.11
C ASN A 63 7.59 -18.48 3.60
N LEU A 64 7.58 -17.41 2.78
CA LEU A 64 7.58 -17.52 1.33
C LEU A 64 8.77 -18.36 0.81
N ILE A 65 9.93 -18.31 1.48
CA ILE A 65 11.12 -19.07 1.08
C ILE A 65 11.03 -20.56 1.39
N ASP A 66 10.20 -20.94 2.37
CA ASP A 66 10.03 -22.33 2.79
C ASP A 66 8.96 -23.06 1.93
N LEU A 67 8.30 -22.34 1.01
CA LEU A 67 7.31 -22.89 0.09
C LEU A 67 7.98 -23.51 -1.15
N PRO A 68 7.36 -24.55 -1.76
CA PRO A 68 7.77 -25.04 -3.08
C PRO A 68 7.86 -23.89 -4.09
N THR A 69 8.86 -23.93 -4.98
CA THR A 69 9.13 -22.86 -5.96
C THR A 69 7.91 -22.48 -6.81
N LEU A 70 7.07 -23.46 -7.14
CA LEU A 70 5.82 -23.23 -7.86
C LEU A 70 4.87 -22.28 -7.10
N PHE A 71 4.82 -22.39 -5.77
CA PHE A 71 3.93 -21.62 -4.91
C PHE A 71 4.54 -20.28 -4.55
N SER A 72 5.82 -20.25 -4.19
CA SER A 72 6.51 -19.00 -3.87
C SER A 72 6.51 -18.03 -5.05
N ASN A 73 6.77 -18.51 -6.27
CA ASN A 73 6.68 -17.68 -7.48
C ASN A 73 5.26 -17.17 -7.75
N ALA A 74 4.24 -17.98 -7.46
CA ALA A 74 2.85 -17.59 -7.67
C ALA A 74 2.35 -16.55 -6.65
N LEU A 75 2.92 -16.53 -5.43
CA LEU A 75 2.48 -15.70 -4.31
C LEU A 75 3.37 -14.48 -4.04
N LYS A 76 4.61 -14.45 -4.56
CA LYS A 76 5.54 -13.34 -4.38
C LYS A 76 4.92 -12.01 -4.83
N GLY A 77 5.00 -11.00 -3.96
CA GLY A 77 4.48 -9.65 -4.22
C GLY A 77 2.96 -9.57 -4.39
N LYS A 78 2.20 -10.62 -4.07
CA LYS A 78 0.73 -10.60 -4.19
C LYS A 78 0.08 -10.06 -2.92
N LYS A 79 -1.05 -9.37 -3.08
CA LYS A 79 -1.82 -8.77 -1.98
C LYS A 79 -2.72 -9.79 -1.30
N LYS A 80 -3.11 -9.51 -0.04
CA LYS A 80 -4.13 -10.26 0.69
C LYS A 80 -5.40 -10.44 -0.15
N GLY A 81 -6.01 -11.62 -0.08
CA GLY A 81 -7.18 -12.01 -0.87
C GLY A 81 -6.87 -12.52 -2.28
N TYR A 82 -5.61 -12.44 -2.75
CA TYR A 82 -5.24 -12.93 -4.06
C TYR A 82 -5.45 -14.45 -4.20
N ILE A 83 -5.99 -14.85 -5.36
CA ILE A 83 -6.21 -16.24 -5.75
C ILE A 83 -5.40 -16.53 -7.00
N THR A 84 -4.62 -17.61 -7.00
CA THR A 84 -3.80 -17.98 -8.14
C THR A 84 -4.63 -18.55 -9.30
N PRO A 85 -4.17 -18.44 -10.55
CA PRO A 85 -4.62 -19.36 -11.59
C PRO A 85 -4.27 -20.82 -11.22
N PRO A 86 -4.83 -21.83 -11.91
CA PRO A 86 -4.47 -23.23 -11.66
C PRO A 86 -2.98 -23.48 -11.88
N LEU A 87 -2.28 -23.89 -10.83
CA LEU A 87 -0.86 -24.19 -10.86
C LEU A 87 -0.68 -25.69 -11.10
N LYS A 88 -0.11 -26.07 -12.24
CA LYS A 88 0.16 -27.47 -12.56
C LYS A 88 1.36 -27.98 -11.75
N GLY A 89 1.12 -28.97 -10.89
CA GLY A 89 2.16 -29.71 -10.17
C GLY A 89 2.11 -31.21 -10.45
N GLY A 90 2.96 -31.98 -9.75
CA GLY A 90 3.06 -33.43 -9.97
C GLY A 90 1.78 -34.21 -9.61
N SER A 91 1.01 -33.72 -8.63
CA SER A 91 -0.19 -34.40 -8.11
C SER A 91 -1.50 -33.85 -8.68
N GLY A 92 -1.46 -32.91 -9.63
CA GLY A 92 -2.64 -32.26 -10.20
C GLY A 92 -2.49 -30.74 -10.30
N PHE A 93 -3.61 -30.03 -10.17
CA PHE A 93 -3.70 -28.58 -10.26
C PHE A 93 -4.00 -27.97 -8.89
N TYR A 94 -3.16 -27.04 -8.46
CA TYR A 94 -3.30 -26.32 -7.21
C TYR A 94 -3.93 -24.95 -7.45
N ILE A 95 -4.87 -24.57 -6.59
CA ILE A 95 -5.37 -23.19 -6.46
C ILE A 95 -4.96 -22.73 -5.09
N LEU A 96 -4.22 -21.62 -5.01
CA LEU A 96 -3.82 -21.03 -3.74
C LEU A 96 -4.59 -19.75 -3.51
N LYS A 97 -4.95 -19.50 -2.25
CA LYS A 97 -5.47 -18.22 -1.79
C LYS A 97 -4.55 -17.66 -0.70
N LEU A 98 -4.09 -16.44 -0.89
CA LEU A 98 -3.38 -15.69 0.13
C LEU A 98 -4.39 -15.06 1.08
N GLU A 99 -4.56 -15.65 2.25
CA GLU A 99 -5.55 -15.20 3.22
C GLU A 99 -5.01 -14.08 4.10
N ASP A 100 -3.74 -14.16 4.49
CA ASP A 100 -3.14 -13.13 5.33
C ASP A 100 -1.61 -13.10 5.25
N LYS A 101 -1.04 -12.04 5.83
CA LYS A 101 0.41 -11.84 5.97
C LYS A 101 0.74 -11.41 7.39
N LYS A 102 1.91 -11.81 7.89
CA LYS A 102 2.50 -11.28 9.13
C LYS A 102 4.02 -11.25 9.05
N GLY A 103 4.64 -10.45 9.91
CA GLY A 103 6.08 -10.25 9.97
C GLY A 103 6.40 -8.78 10.22
N ASP A 104 7.68 -8.49 10.49
CA ASP A 104 8.10 -7.17 10.95
C ASP A 104 7.88 -6.05 9.92
N LEU A 105 7.88 -6.41 8.64
CA LEU A 105 7.67 -5.48 7.52
C LEU A 105 6.26 -5.56 6.93
N VAL A 106 5.36 -6.35 7.53
CA VAL A 106 3.97 -6.41 7.09
C VAL A 106 3.23 -5.20 7.61
N ARG A 107 2.79 -4.33 6.70
CA ARG A 107 2.06 -3.12 7.02
C ARG A 107 0.88 -2.94 6.09
N PHE A 108 -0.25 -2.66 6.69
CA PHE A 108 -1.47 -2.27 6.01
C PHE A 108 -1.84 -0.87 6.46
N GLU A 109 -2.18 0.00 5.52
CA GLU A 109 -2.62 1.36 5.82
C GLU A 109 -3.96 1.64 5.15
N ASP A 110 -4.88 2.20 5.92
CA ASP A 110 -6.08 2.80 5.34
C ASP A 110 -5.69 4.05 4.56
N GLN A 111 -6.23 4.15 3.35
CA GLN A 111 -6.06 5.27 2.45
C GLN A 111 -7.40 5.77 1.93
N TRP A 112 -7.50 7.08 1.73
CA TRP A 112 -8.68 7.74 1.18
C TRP A 112 -8.28 8.44 -0.11
N HIS A 113 -9.06 8.25 -1.18
CA HIS A 113 -8.96 9.07 -2.37
C HIS A 113 -9.81 10.31 -2.17
N VAL A 114 -9.19 11.49 -2.13
CA VAL A 114 -9.87 12.73 -1.72
C VAL A 114 -9.64 13.83 -2.73
N ARG A 115 -10.68 14.64 -2.96
CA ARG A 115 -10.54 15.95 -3.58
C ARG A 115 -11.02 17.07 -2.65
N HIS A 116 -10.42 18.25 -2.76
CA HIS A 116 -10.78 19.40 -1.93
C HIS A 116 -10.70 20.74 -2.66
N ILE A 117 -11.35 21.74 -2.09
CA ILE A 117 -11.17 23.15 -2.44
C ILE A 117 -10.71 23.88 -1.19
N LEU A 118 -9.57 24.57 -1.31
CA LEU A 118 -8.97 25.39 -0.25
C LEU A 118 -9.14 26.87 -0.56
N MET A 119 -9.46 27.67 0.45
CA MET A 119 -9.45 29.12 0.37
C MET A 119 -8.77 29.70 1.62
N MET A 120 -7.68 30.45 1.41
CA MET A 120 -6.79 30.94 2.47
C MET A 120 -7.21 32.31 2.99
N THR A 121 -7.05 32.57 4.28
CA THR A 121 -7.27 33.93 4.79
C THR A 121 -6.08 34.83 4.41
N THR A 122 -6.34 36.09 4.08
CA THR A 122 -5.29 37.09 3.85
C THR A 122 -5.54 38.34 4.68
N LYS A 123 -4.62 39.31 4.66
CA LYS A 123 -4.86 40.61 5.32
C LYS A 123 -6.03 41.39 4.73
N LEU A 124 -6.42 41.08 3.49
CA LEU A 124 -7.53 41.71 2.77
C LEU A 124 -8.80 40.86 2.79
N ARG A 125 -8.67 39.56 3.06
CA ARG A 125 -9.77 38.59 3.10
C ARG A 125 -9.80 37.92 4.48
N ASP A 126 -10.66 38.43 5.35
CA ASP A 126 -10.84 37.89 6.70
C ASP A 126 -11.55 36.53 6.70
N GLU A 127 -11.69 35.95 7.90
CA GLU A 127 -12.27 34.62 8.07
C GLU A 127 -13.75 34.55 7.64
N GLU A 128 -14.53 35.57 7.98
CA GLU A 128 -15.97 35.60 7.71
C GLU A 128 -16.23 35.69 6.21
N PHE A 129 -15.52 36.61 5.53
CA PHE A 129 -15.61 36.74 4.09
C PHE A 129 -15.11 35.47 3.38
N THR A 130 -13.97 34.92 3.78
CA THR A 130 -13.40 33.69 3.19
C THR A 130 -14.38 32.52 3.32
N GLN A 131 -14.99 32.35 4.49
CA GLN A 131 -15.94 31.28 4.73
C GLN A 131 -17.23 31.48 3.92
N ALA A 132 -17.72 32.71 3.79
CA ALA A 132 -18.91 33.02 2.99
C ALA A 132 -18.67 32.76 1.49
N GLU A 133 -17.52 33.17 0.97
CA GLU A 133 -17.13 32.93 -0.44
C GLU A 133 -17.03 31.43 -0.72
N LEU A 134 -16.34 30.67 0.15
CA LEU A 134 -16.22 29.22 0.02
C LEU A 134 -17.58 28.51 0.15
N LYS A 135 -18.51 29.05 0.92
CA LYS A 135 -19.87 28.52 1.06
C LYS A 135 -20.65 28.61 -0.26
N GLU A 136 -20.50 29.68 -1.01
CA GLU A 136 -21.12 29.78 -2.34
C GLU A 136 -20.54 28.75 -3.32
N VAL A 137 -19.21 28.57 -3.31
CA VAL A 137 -18.54 27.53 -4.11
C VAL A 137 -19.02 26.13 -3.73
N ARG A 138 -19.14 25.84 -2.43
CA ARG A 138 -19.67 24.56 -1.93
C ARG A 138 -21.11 24.32 -2.37
N ASN A 139 -21.97 25.34 -2.30
CA ASN A 139 -23.37 25.22 -2.70
C ASN A 139 -23.49 24.90 -4.20
N ARG A 140 -22.64 25.49 -5.04
CA ARG A 140 -22.54 25.17 -6.48
C ARG A 140 -22.14 23.71 -6.71
N ALA A 141 -21.14 23.22 -5.97
CA ALA A 141 -20.72 21.82 -6.05
C ALA A 141 -21.86 20.86 -5.65
N ILE A 142 -22.61 21.18 -4.59
CA ILE A 142 -23.77 20.39 -4.15
C ILE A 142 -24.92 20.44 -5.16
N ALA A 143 -25.10 21.57 -5.84
CA ALA A 143 -26.08 21.71 -6.91
C ALA A 143 -25.71 20.92 -8.18
N GLY A 144 -24.56 20.24 -8.21
CA GLY A 144 -24.13 19.37 -9.29
C GLY A 144 -23.19 20.03 -10.30
N GLU A 145 -22.67 21.22 -10.01
CA GLU A 145 -21.60 21.80 -10.83
C GLU A 145 -20.31 20.97 -10.73
N ASP A 146 -19.53 20.91 -11.81
CA ASP A 146 -18.32 20.10 -11.86
C ASP A 146 -17.29 20.57 -10.81
N PHE A 147 -17.05 19.71 -9.82
CA PHE A 147 -16.10 19.98 -8.74
C PHE A 147 -14.71 20.32 -9.26
N SER A 148 -14.26 19.68 -10.35
CA SER A 148 -12.92 19.86 -10.89
C SER A 148 -12.76 21.25 -11.51
N LEU A 149 -13.80 21.79 -12.15
CA LEU A 149 -13.83 23.16 -12.64
C LEU A 149 -13.82 24.16 -11.48
N LEU A 150 -14.68 23.95 -10.48
CA LEU A 150 -14.71 24.78 -9.28
C LEU A 150 -13.35 24.78 -8.56
N ALA A 151 -12.69 23.63 -8.45
CA ALA A 151 -11.38 23.54 -7.83
C ALA A 151 -10.29 24.24 -8.65
N LYS A 152 -10.33 24.15 -9.98
CA LYS A 152 -9.38 24.88 -10.84
C LYS A 152 -9.54 26.40 -10.75
N GLU A 153 -10.77 26.87 -10.56
CA GLU A 153 -11.11 28.29 -10.51
C GLU A 153 -10.89 28.90 -9.12
N PHE A 154 -11.33 28.20 -8.06
CA PHE A 154 -11.41 28.77 -6.71
C PHE A 154 -10.42 28.17 -5.71
N SER A 155 -9.84 26.98 -5.96
CA SER A 155 -8.93 26.37 -5.00
C SER A 155 -7.56 27.05 -5.04
N GLU A 156 -7.14 27.52 -3.88
CA GLU A 156 -5.84 28.16 -3.65
C GLU A 156 -4.77 27.16 -3.22
N ASP A 157 -5.05 25.86 -3.26
CA ASP A 157 -4.03 24.83 -3.10
C ASP A 157 -3.27 24.60 -4.42
N PRO A 158 -2.01 25.07 -4.56
CA PRO A 158 -1.24 24.90 -5.78
C PRO A 158 -0.94 23.43 -6.09
N GLY A 159 -0.96 22.58 -5.05
CA GLY A 159 -0.67 21.17 -5.15
C GLY A 159 -1.80 20.37 -5.81
N SER A 160 -3.05 20.85 -5.82
CA SER A 160 -4.21 20.09 -6.30
C SER A 160 -5.16 20.85 -7.22
N SER A 161 -5.20 22.19 -7.18
CA SER A 161 -6.16 23.00 -7.95
C SER A 161 -6.16 22.67 -9.44
N SER A 162 -4.97 22.60 -10.05
CA SER A 162 -4.79 22.25 -11.47
C SER A 162 -5.29 20.85 -11.84
N ARG A 163 -5.36 19.92 -10.87
CA ARG A 163 -5.91 18.56 -11.02
C ARG A 163 -7.37 18.45 -10.56
N GLY A 164 -8.09 19.58 -10.48
CA GLY A 164 -9.48 19.57 -10.04
C GLY A 164 -9.64 19.31 -8.55
N GLY A 165 -8.65 19.70 -7.74
CA GLY A 165 -8.66 19.51 -6.30
C GLY A 165 -8.24 18.11 -5.84
N ASP A 166 -7.87 17.22 -6.77
CA ASP A 166 -7.51 15.82 -6.47
C ASP A 166 -6.16 15.71 -5.74
N LEU A 167 -6.20 15.14 -4.53
CA LEU A 167 -5.06 14.83 -3.67
C LEU A 167 -4.60 13.36 -3.79
N ASN A 168 -5.23 12.57 -4.66
CA ASN A 168 -4.97 11.14 -4.83
C ASN A 168 -5.21 10.36 -3.52
N TRP A 169 -4.61 9.17 -3.38
CA TRP A 169 -4.68 8.35 -2.18
C TRP A 169 -3.83 8.92 -1.05
N LEU A 170 -4.48 9.28 0.05
CA LEU A 170 -3.85 9.82 1.26
C LEU A 170 -3.85 8.77 2.38
N SER A 171 -2.69 8.47 2.94
CA SER A 171 -2.54 7.78 4.23
C SER A 171 -2.74 8.75 5.39
N LEU A 172 -3.03 8.20 6.58
CA LEU A 172 -3.04 8.97 7.83
C LEU A 172 -1.68 9.63 8.11
N GLY A 173 -1.70 10.77 8.78
CA GLY A 173 -0.55 11.59 9.14
C GLY A 173 0.05 12.40 7.98
N LYS A 174 -0.56 12.37 6.78
CA LYS A 174 -0.08 13.11 5.59
C LYS A 174 -0.73 14.49 5.42
N THR A 175 -1.77 14.81 6.18
CA THR A 175 -2.51 16.08 6.09
C THR A 175 -2.61 16.79 7.43
N ALA A 176 -3.10 18.04 7.44
CA ALA A 176 -3.34 18.77 8.67
C ALA A 176 -4.40 18.04 9.54
N PRO A 177 -4.30 18.03 10.88
CA PRO A 177 -5.20 17.26 11.74
C PRO A 177 -6.70 17.52 11.52
N ALA A 178 -7.08 18.79 11.26
CA ALA A 178 -8.47 19.14 10.97
C ALA A 178 -8.97 18.58 9.63
N PHE A 179 -8.08 18.51 8.62
CA PHE A 179 -8.38 17.91 7.32
C PHE A 179 -8.53 16.40 7.44
N GLU A 180 -7.59 15.75 8.11
CA GLU A 180 -7.65 14.31 8.37
C GLU A 180 -8.93 13.91 9.11
N LYS A 181 -9.29 14.67 10.16
CA LYS A 181 -10.54 14.44 10.89
C LYS A 181 -11.76 14.49 9.96
N MET A 182 -11.87 15.54 9.14
CA MET A 182 -13.01 15.68 8.21
C MET A 182 -13.03 14.56 7.16
N MET A 183 -11.86 14.18 6.64
CA MET A 183 -11.70 13.08 5.69
C MET A 183 -12.19 11.75 6.26
N ILE A 184 -11.87 11.45 7.52
CA ILE A 184 -12.27 10.21 8.20
C ILE A 184 -13.78 10.20 8.49
N GLU A 185 -14.34 11.33 8.89
CA GLU A 185 -15.76 11.47 9.27
C GLU A 185 -16.71 11.54 8.06
N SER A 186 -16.22 11.91 6.87
CA SER A 186 -17.03 12.08 5.67
C SER A 186 -17.38 10.74 5.01
N ASN A 187 -18.63 10.61 4.55
CA ASN A 187 -19.05 9.47 3.75
C ASN A 187 -18.50 9.54 2.32
N ILE A 188 -18.31 8.38 1.69
CA ILE A 188 -17.86 8.28 0.30
C ILE A 188 -18.93 8.91 -0.62
N GLY A 189 -18.50 9.82 -1.50
CA GLY A 189 -19.32 10.56 -2.45
C GLY A 189 -20.06 11.78 -1.85
N GLU A 190 -19.87 12.07 -0.56
CA GLU A 190 -20.52 13.21 0.09
C GLU A 190 -19.57 14.42 0.18
N ILE A 191 -20.10 15.60 -0.15
CA ILE A 191 -19.38 16.88 0.02
C ILE A 191 -19.46 17.31 1.49
N SER A 192 -18.32 17.29 2.17
CA SER A 192 -18.19 17.62 3.58
C SER A 192 -18.70 19.03 3.92
N PRO A 193 -19.04 19.32 5.19
CA PRO A 193 -19.15 20.70 5.67
C PRO A 193 -17.86 21.49 5.46
N ILE A 194 -17.96 22.83 5.55
CA ILE A 194 -16.76 23.68 5.58
C ILE A 194 -16.07 23.54 6.93
N PHE A 195 -14.76 23.38 6.91
CA PHE A 195 -13.92 23.30 8.11
C PHE A 195 -12.65 24.13 7.94
N LYS A 196 -12.05 24.53 9.07
CA LYS A 196 -10.83 25.34 9.12
C LYS A 196 -9.62 24.45 9.45
N SER A 197 -8.55 24.61 8.70
CA SER A 197 -7.23 24.02 8.98
C SER A 197 -6.18 25.12 9.23
N SER A 198 -4.92 24.74 9.41
CA SER A 198 -3.80 25.69 9.48
C SER A 198 -3.58 26.47 8.18
N PHE A 199 -4.14 26.02 7.06
CA PHE A 199 -3.97 26.64 5.73
C PHE A 199 -5.13 27.55 5.33
N GLY A 200 -6.29 27.45 5.99
CA GLY A 200 -7.49 28.21 5.62
C GLY A 200 -8.76 27.40 5.79
N PHE A 201 -9.77 27.74 5.00
CA PHE A 201 -11.05 27.05 4.98
C PHE A 201 -11.12 26.08 3.81
N HIS A 202 -11.71 24.91 4.06
CA HIS A 202 -11.81 23.84 3.10
C HIS A 202 -13.19 23.23 3.11
N PHE A 203 -13.57 22.62 1.99
CA PHE A 203 -14.46 21.47 1.99
C PHE A 203 -13.86 20.38 1.11
N LEU A 204 -14.21 19.14 1.38
CA LEU A 204 -13.67 17.97 0.69
C LEU A 204 -14.76 17.00 0.26
N GLU A 205 -14.39 16.07 -0.59
CA GLU A 205 -15.19 14.90 -0.95
C GLU A 205 -14.28 13.68 -0.95
N VAL A 206 -14.70 12.64 -0.24
CA VAL A 206 -14.04 11.33 -0.27
C VAL A 206 -14.59 10.56 -1.46
N LEU A 207 -13.75 10.28 -2.43
CA LEU A 207 -14.12 9.55 -3.64
C LEU A 207 -14.11 8.04 -3.43
N ASP A 208 -13.17 7.55 -2.63
CA ASP A 208 -13.03 6.12 -2.31
C ASP A 208 -12.21 5.90 -1.04
N LYS A 209 -12.32 4.72 -0.44
CA LYS A 209 -11.52 4.27 0.69
C LYS A 209 -11.01 2.85 0.46
N ARG A 210 -9.71 2.62 0.70
CA ARG A 210 -9.10 1.28 0.62
C ARG A 210 -8.16 1.02 1.77
N THR A 211 -7.87 -0.25 2.02
CA THR A 211 -6.72 -0.67 2.85
C THR A 211 -5.62 -1.15 1.90
N GLU A 212 -4.50 -0.42 1.85
CA GLU A 212 -3.37 -0.72 0.98
C GLU A 212 -2.31 -1.56 1.72
N ASP A 213 -1.80 -2.58 1.04
CA ASP A 213 -0.75 -3.47 1.53
C ASP A 213 0.62 -2.94 1.08
N LEU A 214 1.36 -2.34 2.02
CA LEU A 214 2.68 -1.72 1.80
C LEU A 214 3.85 -2.69 2.02
N THR A 215 3.56 -3.97 2.29
CA THR A 215 4.58 -4.96 2.67
C THR A 215 5.73 -5.05 1.67
N GLU A 216 5.41 -5.13 0.37
CA GLU A 216 6.44 -5.30 -0.68
C GLU A 216 7.32 -4.06 -0.81
N GLU A 217 6.76 -2.87 -0.68
CA GLU A 217 7.50 -1.60 -0.72
C GLU A 217 8.48 -1.52 0.45
N LEU A 218 8.02 -1.82 1.67
CA LEU A 218 8.85 -1.83 2.87
C LEU A 218 9.98 -2.87 2.78
N ILE A 219 9.70 -4.06 2.24
CA ILE A 219 10.73 -5.09 2.00
C ILE A 219 11.78 -4.58 1.01
N LYS A 220 11.34 -3.96 -0.09
CA LYS A 220 12.24 -3.42 -1.11
C LYS A 220 13.13 -2.31 -0.56
N ASP A 221 12.56 -1.39 0.21
CA ASP A 221 13.30 -0.29 0.84
C ASP A 221 14.34 -0.81 1.84
N ARG A 222 13.94 -1.77 2.68
CA ARG A 222 14.86 -2.41 3.64
C ARG A 222 15.97 -3.16 2.92
N ALA A 223 15.65 -3.92 1.88
CA ALA A 223 16.64 -4.64 1.07
C ALA A 223 17.61 -3.67 0.38
N TYR A 224 17.11 -2.57 -0.18
CA TYR A 224 17.94 -1.52 -0.78
C TYR A 224 18.88 -0.90 0.25
N GLY A 225 18.38 -0.55 1.45
CA GLY A 225 19.20 0.00 2.52
C GLY A 225 20.34 -0.93 2.94
N ILE A 226 20.09 -2.24 3.04
CA ILE A 226 21.12 -3.25 3.35
C ILE A 226 22.18 -3.32 2.24
N LEU A 227 21.75 -3.35 0.97
CA LEU A 227 22.68 -3.39 -0.17
C LEU A 227 23.51 -2.12 -0.27
N PHE A 228 22.87 -0.96 -0.06
CA PHE A 228 23.52 0.33 -0.07
C PHE A 228 24.57 0.43 1.03
N SER A 229 24.23 0.08 2.27
CA SER A 229 25.18 0.10 3.40
C SER A 229 26.41 -0.76 3.11
N ARG A 230 26.22 -1.99 2.62
CA ARG A 230 27.34 -2.88 2.29
C ARG A 230 28.28 -2.28 1.24
N LYS A 231 27.70 -1.70 0.19
CA LYS A 231 28.50 -1.06 -0.86
C LYS A 231 29.20 0.19 -0.35
N TYR A 232 28.53 0.99 0.47
CA TYR A 232 29.11 2.17 1.10
C TYR A 232 30.31 1.81 1.97
N ASP A 233 30.21 0.77 2.80
CA ASP A 233 31.30 0.34 3.68
C ASP A 233 32.53 -0.13 2.87
N GLU A 234 32.30 -0.89 1.79
CA GLU A 234 33.36 -1.34 0.87
C GLU A 234 34.05 -0.15 0.16
N GLU A 235 33.27 0.78 -0.39
CA GLU A 235 33.80 1.96 -1.08
C GLU A 235 34.48 2.95 -0.12
N LEU A 236 34.00 3.06 1.11
CA LEU A 236 34.63 3.86 2.16
C LEU A 236 36.02 3.30 2.50
N GLU A 237 36.14 2.00 2.69
CA GLU A 237 37.43 1.36 2.97
C GLU A 237 38.41 1.56 1.80
N ASN A 238 37.96 1.34 0.56
CA ASN A 238 38.76 1.58 -0.63
C ASN A 238 39.20 3.05 -0.74
N SER A 239 38.29 3.99 -0.50
CA SER A 239 38.55 5.43 -0.54
C SER A 239 39.57 5.85 0.54
N LEU A 240 39.45 5.34 1.76
CA LEU A 240 40.41 5.59 2.85
C LEU A 240 41.79 5.02 2.54
N ARG A 241 41.87 3.84 1.93
CA ARG A 241 43.14 3.25 1.46
C ARG A 241 43.79 4.11 0.39
N THR A 242 43.03 4.56 -0.62
CA THR A 242 43.53 5.44 -1.68
C THR A 242 43.99 6.79 -1.12
N MET A 243 43.17 7.44 -0.30
CA MET A 243 43.53 8.72 0.35
C MET A 243 44.80 8.60 1.19
N ARG A 244 44.95 7.50 1.95
CA ARG A 244 46.17 7.25 2.73
C ARG A 244 47.40 7.05 1.85
N ALA A 245 47.25 6.37 0.70
CA ALA A 245 48.35 6.12 -0.22
C ALA A 245 48.81 7.39 -0.97
N GLU A 246 47.87 8.31 -1.24
CA GLU A 246 48.14 9.58 -1.91
C GLU A 246 48.61 10.69 -0.95
N ALA A 247 48.33 10.56 0.36
CA ALA A 247 48.73 11.53 1.36
C ALA A 247 50.23 11.47 1.70
N PHE A 248 50.86 12.62 1.87
CA PHE A 248 52.19 12.71 2.48
C PHE A 248 52.07 12.58 4.01
N ILE A 249 52.59 11.49 4.58
CA ILE A 249 52.52 11.19 6.01
C ILE A 249 53.94 11.04 6.58
N GLU A 250 54.31 11.89 7.53
CA GLU A 250 55.56 11.80 8.30
C GLU A 250 55.25 11.37 9.74
N PHE A 251 55.79 10.24 10.19
CA PHE A 251 55.71 9.80 11.59
C PHE A 251 56.93 10.34 12.35
N LYS A 252 56.71 11.16 13.39
CA LYS A 252 57.76 11.63 14.29
C LYS A 252 57.68 10.87 15.60
N GLU A 253 58.75 10.15 15.95
CA GLU A 253 58.89 9.57 17.28
C GLU A 253 59.33 10.67 18.25
N LEU A 254 58.72 10.71 19.43
CA LEU A 254 59.09 11.63 20.50
C LEU A 254 60.02 10.87 21.46
N ASP A 255 61.26 11.33 21.56
CA ASP A 255 62.26 10.89 22.53
C ASP A 255 61.91 11.30 23.97
#